data_AF-A0A954C6S9-F1
#
_entry.id   AF-A0A954C6S9-F1
#
_cell.length_a   1.000
_cell.length_b   1.000
_cell.length_c   1.000
_cell.angle_alpha   90.00
_cell.angle_beta   90.00
_cell.angle_gamma   90.00
#
_symmetry.space_group_name_H-M   'P 1'
#
loop_
_entity.id
_entity.type
_entity.pdbx_description
1 polymer ?
#
loop_
_entity_poly.entity_id
_entity_poly.type
_entity_poly.pdbx_seq_one_letter_code
_entity_poly.pdbx_strand_id
1 'polypeptide(L)'
;MSTVETWIGLSEVVRNMALAAVAVIGLYAAWHRMQAATRQADASLRQQQTANDALLHETFTKAVDSLASDSLTIRVGGILTLGGLARAEPAYKEMAIAILSAYLEEHQAPEADETARRDIAAVATVLAELETD
;
A
#
# COMPACT_ATOMS: atom_id res chain seq x y z
N MET A 1 37.76 -38.04 55.25
CA MET A 1 36.87 -38.40 54.12
C MET A 1 35.76 -37.35 54.06
N SER A 2 36.12 -36.12 53.65
CA SER A 2 35.23 -34.94 53.70
C SER A 2 35.68 -33.82 52.75
N THR A 3 36.93 -33.85 52.28
CA THR A 3 37.44 -32.90 51.29
C THR A 3 37.03 -33.27 49.86
N VAL A 4 37.02 -34.55 49.49
CA VAL A 4 36.69 -34.98 48.12
C VAL A 4 35.21 -34.75 47.77
N GLU A 5 34.29 -34.95 48.73
CA GLU A 5 32.85 -34.70 48.53
C GLU A 5 32.53 -33.22 48.33
N THR A 6 33.24 -32.31 49.02
CA THR A 6 33.02 -30.87 48.87
C THR A 6 33.55 -30.31 47.55
N TRP A 7 34.65 -30.85 47.01
CA TRP A 7 35.15 -30.49 45.67
C TRP A 7 34.20 -30.92 44.54
N ILE A 8 33.58 -32.09 44.67
CA ILE A 8 32.60 -32.58 43.69
C ILE A 8 31.34 -31.71 43.73
N GLY A 9 30.79 -31.43 44.92
CA GLY A 9 29.61 -30.58 45.09
C GLY A 9 29.81 -29.15 44.60
N LEU A 10 30.99 -28.55 44.80
CA LEU A 10 31.29 -27.20 44.33
C LEU A 10 31.28 -27.12 42.79
N SER A 11 31.79 -28.16 42.12
CA SER A 11 31.83 -28.21 40.66
C SER A 11 30.43 -28.32 40.02
N GLU A 12 29.51 -29.06 40.66
CA GLU A 12 28.12 -29.18 40.20
C GLU A 12 27.36 -27.87 40.36
N VAL A 13 27.54 -27.18 41.49
CA VAL A 13 26.93 -25.86 41.72
C VAL A 13 27.45 -24.84 40.73
N VAL A 14 28.76 -24.78 40.50
CA VAL A 14 29.37 -23.85 39.52
C VAL A 14 28.89 -24.15 38.10
N ARG A 15 28.82 -25.43 37.70
CA ARG A 15 28.32 -25.84 36.38
C ARG A 15 26.87 -25.43 36.19
N ASN A 16 26.00 -25.71 37.16
CA ASN A 16 24.58 -25.37 37.09
C ASN A 16 24.38 -23.85 37.07
N MET A 17 25.22 -23.10 37.79
CA MET A 17 25.15 -21.64 37.79
C MET A 17 25.63 -21.00 36.48
N ALA A 18 26.69 -21.57 35.88
CA ALA A 18 27.13 -21.16 34.55
C ALA A 18 26.04 -21.41 33.49
N LEU A 19 25.38 -22.57 33.53
CA LEU A 19 24.27 -22.89 32.62
C LEU A 19 23.08 -21.95 32.83
N ALA A 20 22.73 -21.65 34.09
CA ALA A 20 21.67 -20.70 34.41
C ALA A 20 21.99 -19.29 33.90
N ALA A 21 23.24 -18.82 34.06
CA ALA A 21 23.66 -17.53 33.56
C ALA A 21 23.55 -17.44 32.01
N VAL A 22 23.98 -18.48 31.29
CA VAL A 22 23.85 -18.55 29.83
C VAL A 22 22.37 -18.55 29.41
N ALA A 23 21.51 -19.30 30.12
CA ALA A 23 20.08 -19.33 29.84
C ALA A 23 19.43 -17.95 30.03
N VAL A 24 19.78 -17.23 31.10
CA VAL A 24 19.28 -15.87 31.37
C VAL A 24 19.74 -14.88 30.29
N ILE A 25 21.01 -14.93 29.88
CA ILE A 25 21.54 -14.08 28.81
C ILE A 25 20.83 -14.40 27.48
N GLY A 26 20.61 -15.67 27.18
CA GLY A 26 19.88 -16.10 25.99
C GLY A 26 18.44 -15.59 25.97
N LEU A 27 17.73 -15.69 27.09
CA LEU A 27 16.37 -15.15 27.25
C LEU A 27 16.34 -13.63 27.13
N TYR A 28 17.29 -12.93 27.74
CA TYR A 28 17.39 -11.47 27.64
C TYR A 28 17.66 -11.02 26.20
N ALA A 29 18.60 -11.66 25.51
CA ALA A 29 18.89 -11.38 24.11
C ALA A 29 17.69 -11.69 23.19
N ALA A 30 16.99 -12.80 23.44
CA ALA A 30 15.77 -13.17 22.70
C ALA A 30 14.66 -12.14 22.91
N TRP A 31 14.43 -11.70 24.14
CA TRP A 31 13.46 -10.66 24.48
C TRP A 31 13.77 -9.33 23.80
N HIS A 32 15.04 -8.91 23.80
CA HIS A 32 15.46 -7.66 23.17
C HIS A 32 15.26 -7.70 21.64
N ARG A 33 15.55 -8.84 21.00
CA ARG A 33 15.28 -9.06 19.56
C ARG A 33 13.80 -9.05 19.25
N MET A 34 12.96 -9.64 20.10
CA MET A 34 11.51 -9.69 19.91
C MET A 34 10.89 -8.30 19.96
N GLN A 35 11.29 -7.45 20.91
CA GLN A 35 10.81 -6.06 20.95
C GLN A 35 11.24 -5.23 19.73
N ALA A 36 12.45 -5.45 19.21
CA ALA A 36 12.92 -4.79 18.00
C ALA A 36 12.13 -5.26 16.77
N ALA A 37 11.84 -6.56 16.66
CA ALA A 37 11.07 -7.14 15.56
C ALA A 37 9.62 -6.62 15.52
N THR A 38 8.96 -6.48 16.68
CA THR A 38 7.59 -5.93 16.75
C THR A 38 7.55 -4.47 16.28
N ARG A 39 8.49 -3.63 16.74
CA ARG A 39 8.57 -2.23 16.30
C ARG A 39 8.87 -2.10 14.81
N GLN A 40 9.73 -2.97 14.27
CA GLN A 40 10.06 -2.99 12.85
C GLN A 40 8.88 -3.45 12.00
N ALA A 41 8.08 -4.41 12.46
CA ALA A 41 6.89 -4.87 11.77
C ALA A 41 5.84 -3.74 11.68
N ASP A 42 5.56 -3.04 12.78
CA ASP A 42 4.62 -1.92 12.78
C ASP A 42 5.08 -0.75 11.89
N ALA A 43 6.37 -0.42 11.91
CA ALA A 43 6.94 0.60 11.03
C ALA A 43 6.83 0.19 9.55
N SER A 44 7.05 -1.09 9.26
CA SER A 44 6.97 -1.64 7.90
C SER A 44 5.54 -1.60 7.36
N LEU A 45 4.54 -1.92 8.19
CA LEU A 45 3.12 -1.84 7.80
C LEU A 45 2.71 -0.40 7.48
N ARG A 46 3.09 0.56 8.33
CA ARG A 46 2.81 1.99 8.09
C ARG A 46 3.49 2.48 6.82
N GLN A 47 4.74 2.08 6.60
CA GLN A 47 5.48 2.46 5.39
C GLN A 47 4.84 1.86 4.12
N GLN A 48 4.34 0.62 4.19
CA GLN A 48 3.61 0.00 3.08
C GLN A 48 2.30 0.73 2.77
N GLN A 49 1.55 1.14 3.80
CA GLN A 49 0.32 1.93 3.63
C GLN A 49 0.62 3.26 2.95
N THR A 50 1.58 4.05 3.48
CA THR A 50 1.95 5.34 2.87
C THR A 50 2.45 5.19 1.43
N ALA A 51 3.21 4.13 1.14
CA ALA A 51 3.68 3.86 -0.22
C ALA A 51 2.53 3.50 -1.17
N ASN A 52 1.52 2.78 -0.68
CA ASN A 52 0.32 2.45 -1.45
C ASN A 52 -0.46 3.72 -1.78
N ASP A 53 -0.75 4.56 -0.78
CA ASP A 53 -1.48 5.82 -0.98
C ASP A 53 -0.77 6.74 -1.99
N ALA A 54 0.56 6.85 -1.88
CA ALA A 54 1.36 7.63 -2.82
C ALA A 54 1.27 7.08 -4.26
N LEU A 55 1.31 5.75 -4.42
CA LEU A 55 1.17 5.10 -5.72
C LEU A 55 -0.22 5.33 -6.33
N LEU A 56 -1.28 5.22 -5.53
CA LEU A 56 -2.65 5.50 -5.99
C LEU A 56 -2.78 6.95 -6.45
N HIS A 57 -2.22 7.90 -5.69
CA HIS A 57 -2.25 9.32 -6.04
C HIS A 57 -1.45 9.65 -7.30
N GLU A 58 -0.27 9.04 -7.47
CA GLU A 58 0.52 9.17 -8.70
C GLU A 58 -0.20 8.57 -9.90
N THR A 59 -0.85 7.41 -9.73
CA THR A 59 -1.66 6.77 -10.78
C THR A 59 -2.84 7.64 -11.19
N PHE A 60 -3.53 8.25 -10.20
CA PHE A 60 -4.60 9.21 -10.45
C PHE A 60 -4.08 10.40 -11.28
N THR A 61 -3.01 11.04 -10.84
CA THR A 61 -2.42 12.20 -11.52
C THR A 61 -2.04 11.87 -12.96
N LYS A 62 -1.37 10.73 -13.19
CA LYS A 62 -1.02 10.28 -14.55
C LYS A 62 -2.25 10.03 -15.43
N ALA A 63 -3.32 9.48 -14.87
CA ALA A 63 -4.56 9.27 -15.60
C ALA A 63 -5.21 10.60 -15.99
N VAL A 64 -5.21 11.60 -15.11
CA VAL A 64 -5.66 12.97 -15.43
C VAL A 64 -4.78 13.59 -16.52
N ASP A 65 -3.45 13.53 -16.41
CA ASP A 65 -2.54 14.08 -17.41
C ASP A 65 -2.75 13.46 -18.79
N SER A 66 -3.08 12.17 -18.83
CA SER A 66 -3.33 11.44 -20.07
C SER A 66 -4.57 11.93 -20.84
N LEU A 67 -5.51 12.62 -20.17
CA LEU A 67 -6.69 13.23 -20.80
C LEU A 67 -6.31 14.38 -21.75
N ALA A 68 -5.17 15.03 -21.52
CA ALA A 68 -4.65 16.11 -22.38
C ALA A 68 -3.86 15.57 -23.60
N SER A 69 -3.76 14.25 -23.78
CA SER A 69 -3.01 13.66 -24.89
C SER A 69 -3.75 13.82 -26.23
N ASP A 70 -3.01 14.09 -27.30
CA ASP A 70 -3.56 14.06 -28.67
C ASP A 70 -3.92 12.62 -29.13
N SER A 71 -3.40 11.59 -28.45
CA SER A 71 -3.65 10.20 -28.77
C SER A 71 -4.93 9.68 -28.11
N LEU A 72 -5.92 9.31 -28.94
CA LEU A 72 -7.16 8.67 -28.49
C LEU A 72 -6.91 7.51 -27.52
N THR A 73 -5.97 6.62 -27.85
CA THR A 73 -5.68 5.43 -27.03
C THR A 73 -5.18 5.83 -25.64
N ILE A 74 -4.39 6.90 -25.55
CA ILE A 74 -3.87 7.40 -24.27
C ILE A 74 -5.01 8.04 -23.46
N ARG A 75 -5.86 8.86 -24.08
CA ARG A 75 -7.03 9.48 -23.41
C ARG A 75 -8.01 8.45 -22.89
N VAL A 76 -8.43 7.48 -23.73
CA VAL A 76 -9.31 6.39 -23.30
C VAL A 76 -8.68 5.56 -22.20
N GLY A 77 -7.36 5.30 -22.27
CA GLY A 77 -6.61 4.67 -21.19
C GLY A 77 -6.72 5.44 -19.87
N GLY A 78 -6.60 6.76 -19.92
CA GLY A 78 -6.84 7.66 -18.78
C GLY A 78 -8.22 7.54 -18.19
N ILE A 79 -9.26 7.65 -19.04
CA ILE A 79 -10.67 7.57 -18.64
C ILE A 79 -10.96 6.24 -17.92
N LEU A 80 -10.53 5.12 -18.50
CA LEU A 80 -10.73 3.79 -17.92
C LEU A 80 -9.94 3.60 -16.62
N THR A 81 -8.73 4.17 -16.54
CA THR A 81 -7.90 4.13 -15.32
C THR A 81 -8.55 4.90 -14.18
N LEU A 82 -9.11 6.09 -14.47
CA LEU A 82 -9.87 6.88 -13.49
C LEU A 82 -11.09 6.12 -12.98
N GLY A 83 -11.86 5.49 -13.87
CA GLY A 83 -13.00 4.65 -13.49
C GLY A 83 -12.60 3.45 -12.63
N GLY A 84 -11.52 2.75 -13.02
CA GLY A 84 -10.99 1.63 -12.26
C GLY A 84 -10.50 2.04 -10.86
N LEU A 85 -9.80 3.17 -10.76
CA LEU A 85 -9.29 3.68 -9.48
C LEU A 85 -10.42 4.16 -8.57
N ALA A 86 -11.43 4.84 -9.13
CA ALA A 86 -12.63 5.26 -8.40
C ALA A 86 -13.43 4.10 -7.79
N ARG A 87 -13.45 2.94 -8.45
CA ARG A 87 -14.06 1.72 -7.92
C ARG A 87 -13.19 1.03 -6.88
N ALA A 88 -11.88 1.01 -7.10
CA ALA A 88 -10.94 0.34 -6.20
C ALA A 88 -10.75 1.10 -4.89
N GLU A 89 -10.75 2.43 -4.94
CA GLU A 89 -10.49 3.31 -3.80
C GLU A 89 -11.54 4.43 -3.74
N PRO A 90 -12.53 4.32 -2.83
CA PRO A 90 -13.65 5.27 -2.71
C PRO A 90 -13.22 6.73 -2.54
N ALA A 91 -12.04 6.97 -1.95
CA ALA A 91 -11.50 8.32 -1.79
C ALA A 91 -11.31 9.08 -3.12
N TYR A 92 -11.15 8.38 -4.25
CA TYR A 92 -11.00 8.99 -5.57
C TYR A 92 -12.31 9.10 -6.35
N LYS A 93 -13.41 8.50 -5.88
CA LYS A 93 -14.67 8.43 -6.63
C LYS A 93 -15.22 9.81 -6.99
N GLU A 94 -15.35 10.69 -6.00
CA GLU A 94 -15.88 12.05 -6.21
C GLU A 94 -14.99 12.87 -7.16
N MET A 95 -13.66 12.79 -6.98
CA MET A 95 -12.70 13.48 -7.86
C MET A 95 -12.75 12.97 -9.30
N ALA A 96 -12.83 11.65 -9.49
CA ALA A 96 -12.93 11.06 -10.82
C ALA A 96 -14.22 11.50 -11.52
N ILE A 97 -15.37 11.47 -10.83
CA ILE A 97 -16.65 11.93 -11.38
C ILE A 97 -16.55 13.40 -11.80
N ALA A 98 -15.99 14.27 -10.95
CA ALA A 98 -15.86 15.69 -11.24
C ALA A 98 -14.98 15.95 -12.48
N ILE A 99 -13.81 15.30 -12.57
CA ILE A 99 -12.90 15.46 -13.71
C ILE A 99 -13.52 14.92 -15.00
N LEU A 100 -14.13 13.74 -14.95
CA LEU A 100 -14.75 13.13 -16.13
C LEU A 100 -15.98 13.92 -16.60
N SER A 101 -16.76 14.48 -15.67
CA SER A 101 -17.89 15.37 -16.01
C SER A 101 -17.41 16.67 -16.66
N ALA A 102 -16.35 17.29 -16.14
CA ALA A 102 -15.75 18.48 -16.74
C ALA A 102 -15.17 18.19 -18.13
N TYR A 103 -14.50 17.05 -18.29
CA TYR A 103 -14.00 16.59 -19.58
C TYR A 103 -15.14 16.43 -20.60
N LEU A 104 -16.27 15.86 -20.15
CA LEU A 104 -17.46 15.72 -20.97
C LEU A 104 -18.02 17.09 -21.38
N GLU A 105 -18.16 18.05 -20.46
CA GLU A 105 -18.60 19.43 -20.77
C GLU A 105 -17.73 20.10 -21.84
N GLU A 106 -16.41 19.91 -21.79
CA GLU A 106 -15.48 20.49 -22.76
C GLU A 106 -15.61 19.88 -24.17
N HIS A 107 -15.91 18.58 -24.27
CA HIS A 107 -15.90 17.83 -25.53
C HIS A 107 -17.29 17.63 -26.14
N GLN A 108 -18.36 18.07 -25.48
CA GLN A 108 -19.74 18.04 -25.96
C GLN A 108 -20.01 19.12 -27.02
N ALA A 109 -19.37 19.04 -28.18
CA ALA A 109 -19.69 19.89 -29.34
C ALA A 109 -20.66 19.18 -30.31
N PRO A 110 -21.60 19.90 -30.96
CA PRO A 110 -22.50 19.31 -31.97
C PRO A 110 -21.78 18.70 -33.17
N GLU A 111 -20.56 19.19 -33.46
CA GLU A 111 -19.69 18.78 -34.56
C GLU A 111 -18.55 17.86 -34.04
N ALA A 112 -18.79 17.07 -32.98
CA ALA A 112 -17.77 16.21 -32.39
C ALA A 112 -17.21 15.21 -33.42
N ASP A 113 -15.88 15.21 -33.57
CA ASP A 113 -15.20 14.26 -34.43
C ASP A 113 -15.35 12.81 -33.90
N GLU A 114 -14.90 11.82 -34.69
CA GLU A 114 -14.97 10.41 -34.27
C GLU A 114 -14.21 10.14 -32.97
N THR A 115 -13.15 10.89 -32.72
CA THR A 115 -12.30 10.75 -31.54
C THR A 115 -13.03 11.19 -30.28
N ALA A 116 -13.58 12.40 -30.28
CA ALA A 116 -14.38 12.96 -29.22
C ALA A 116 -15.61 12.09 -28.93
N ARG A 117 -16.27 11.54 -29.97
CA ARG A 117 -17.39 10.60 -29.78
C ARG A 117 -17.00 9.34 -29.02
N ARG A 118 -15.79 8.82 -29.23
CA ARG A 118 -15.27 7.66 -28.49
C ARG A 118 -14.89 8.01 -27.05
N ASP A 119 -14.29 9.17 -26.84
CA ASP A 119 -13.96 9.65 -25.49
C ASP A 119 -15.25 9.85 -24.68
N ILE A 120 -16.27 10.52 -25.25
CA ILE A 120 -17.59 10.72 -24.65
C ILE A 120 -18.24 9.38 -24.28
N ALA A 121 -18.22 8.40 -25.19
CA ALA A 121 -18.79 7.08 -24.92
C ALA A 121 -18.06 6.35 -23.77
N ALA A 122 -16.73 6.46 -23.72
CA ALA A 122 -15.93 5.90 -22.63
C ALA A 122 -16.26 6.57 -21.29
N VAL A 123 -16.32 7.90 -21.27
CA VAL A 123 -16.67 8.68 -20.07
C VAL A 123 -18.08 8.33 -19.58
N ALA A 124 -19.08 8.34 -20.48
CA ALA A 124 -20.45 8.02 -20.12
C ALA A 124 -20.59 6.60 -19.54
N THR A 125 -19.85 5.64 -20.09
CA THR A 125 -19.81 4.27 -19.58
C THR A 125 -19.24 4.23 -18.17
N VAL A 126 -18.10 4.89 -17.93
CA VAL A 126 -17.47 4.94 -16.61
C VAL A 126 -18.36 5.63 -15.58
N LEU A 127 -18.97 6.76 -15.93
CA LEU A 127 -19.87 7.48 -15.01
C LEU A 127 -21.10 6.65 -14.66
N ALA A 128 -21.72 5.99 -15.65
CA ALA A 128 -22.85 5.11 -15.41
C ALA A 128 -22.48 3.95 -14.46
N GLU A 129 -21.31 3.34 -14.65
CA GLU A 129 -20.80 2.29 -13.75
C GLU A 129 -20.65 2.82 -12.31
N LEU A 130 -20.08 4.02 -12.15
CA LEU A 130 -19.86 4.64 -10.84
C LEU A 130 -21.14 5.07 -10.12
N GLU A 131 -22.22 5.35 -10.84
CA GLU A 131 -23.53 5.65 -10.24
C GLU A 131 -24.24 4.40 -9.70
N THR A 132 -23.97 3.23 -10.26
CA THR A 132 -24.57 1.95 -9.82
C THR A 132 -23.92 1.32 -8.59
N ASP A 133 -22.65 1.63 -8.31
CA ASP A 133 -21.89 1.16 -7.14
C ASP A 133 -22.09 2.05 -5.91
#